data_AF-A0A7X4IWV5-F1
#
_entry.id   AF-A0A7X4IWV5-F1
#
_cell.length_a   1.000
_cell.length_b   1.000
_cell.length_c   1.000
_cell.angle_alpha   90.00
_cell.angle_beta   90.00
_cell.angle_gamma   90.00
#
_symmetry.space_group_name_H-M   'P 1'
#
loop_
_entity.id
_entity.type
_entity.pdbx_description
1 polymer ?
#
loop_
_entity_poly.entity_id
_entity_poly.type
_entity_poly.pdbx_seq_one_letter_code
_entity_poly.pdbx_strand_id
1 'polypeptide(L)'
;MAVLGDMVESEGRPKVAEVLGVSYRTLGRAVDSGRLTARMADALERHLLEVEGSAKVPVEKEQAGGLEARVGQLEAEVAELRTRAGTIQAVVGAVREDQVQTLERWERRLARVEARRGSASRSAAPSLPSVKGATDGVRERPQVKPSRRPYPQLLTVEPEEGEELIYGEAMPAITEWREVRRAFAAMRSRLDKLDVRKRMVELEIAIIADHELTLPPAVYPWDRADRRDEVWRRRQSLEDLRVERNRALLWRWVRRLLTLGLWWR
;
A
#
# COMPACT_ATOMS: atom_id res chain seq x y z
N MET A 1 32.42 33.85 -30.19
CA MET A 1 32.15 35.28 -29.96
C MET A 1 31.43 35.54 -28.64
N ALA A 2 30.30 34.88 -28.36
CA ALA A 2 29.61 34.99 -27.05
C ALA A 2 30.56 34.76 -25.86
N VAL A 3 31.34 33.68 -25.92
CA VAL A 3 32.34 33.32 -24.89
C VAL A 3 33.38 34.41 -24.61
N LEU A 4 33.86 35.13 -25.63
CA LEU A 4 34.83 36.21 -25.42
C LEU A 4 34.18 37.42 -24.71
N GLY A 5 32.93 37.73 -25.06
CA GLY A 5 32.14 38.76 -24.40
C GLY A 5 31.93 38.44 -22.92
N ASP A 6 31.51 37.21 -22.63
CA ASP A 6 31.24 36.73 -21.26
C ASP A 6 32.52 36.72 -20.39
N MET A 7 33.66 36.31 -20.95
CA MET A 7 34.96 36.39 -20.26
C MET A 7 35.37 37.85 -19.97
N VAL A 8 35.16 38.75 -20.93
CA VAL A 8 35.50 40.17 -20.77
C VAL A 8 34.62 40.86 -19.74
N GLU A 9 33.33 40.48 -19.68
CA GLU A 9 32.38 41.00 -18.70
C GLU A 9 32.66 40.49 -17.29
N SER A 10 33.04 39.22 -17.14
CA SER A 10 33.30 38.59 -15.83
C SER A 10 34.67 38.92 -15.24
N GLU A 11 35.73 38.91 -16.05
CA GLU A 11 37.13 39.04 -15.57
C GLU A 11 37.78 40.38 -15.90
N GLY A 12 37.16 41.15 -16.80
CA GLY A 12 37.69 42.41 -17.29
C GLY A 12 38.68 42.24 -18.44
N ARG A 13 38.67 43.22 -19.35
CA ARG A 13 39.56 43.31 -20.52
C ARG A 13 41.06 43.11 -20.24
N PRO A 14 41.69 43.64 -19.17
CA PRO A 14 43.13 43.48 -18.98
C PRO A 14 43.52 42.03 -18.66
N LYS A 15 42.69 41.34 -17.87
CA LYS A 15 42.96 39.96 -17.45
C LYS A 15 42.75 38.97 -18.60
N VAL A 16 41.70 39.16 -19.39
CA VAL A 16 41.45 38.36 -20.60
C VAL A 16 42.55 38.55 -21.65
N ALA A 17 43.10 39.75 -21.78
CA ALA A 17 44.21 40.02 -22.69
C ALA A 17 45.48 39.26 -22.30
N GLU A 18 45.77 39.22 -20.99
CA GLU A 18 46.89 38.46 -20.43
C GLU A 18 46.71 36.94 -20.63
N VAL A 19 45.52 36.41 -20.29
CA VAL A 19 45.18 34.99 -20.46
C VAL A 19 45.28 34.54 -21.92
N LEU A 20 44.82 35.36 -22.87
CA LEU A 20 44.87 35.06 -24.30
C LEU A 20 46.24 35.39 -24.95
N GLY A 21 47.19 35.97 -24.20
CA GLY A 21 48.52 36.33 -24.70
C GLY A 21 48.48 37.38 -25.83
N VAL A 22 47.53 38.31 -25.79
CA VAL A 22 47.32 39.34 -26.82
C VAL A 22 47.28 40.74 -26.22
N SER A 23 47.65 41.75 -27.01
CA SER A 23 47.62 43.13 -26.52
C SER A 23 46.20 43.59 -26.21
N TYR A 24 46.04 44.44 -25.19
CA TYR A 24 44.75 45.03 -24.80
C TYR A 24 44.03 45.73 -25.98
N ARG A 25 44.78 46.41 -26.85
CA ARG A 25 44.22 47.04 -28.06
C ARG A 25 43.69 46.01 -29.07
N THR A 26 44.38 44.88 -29.21
CA THR A 26 43.97 43.80 -30.10
C THR A 26 42.69 43.14 -29.60
N LEU A 27 42.61 42.90 -28.29
CA LEU A 27 41.39 42.40 -27.64
C LEU A 27 40.22 43.38 -27.81
N GLY A 28 40.44 44.67 -27.53
CA GLY A 28 39.41 45.71 -27.71
C GLY A 28 38.88 45.76 -29.14
N ARG A 29 39.76 45.77 -30.14
CA ARG A 29 39.36 45.72 -31.55
C ARG A 29 38.59 44.45 -31.90
N ALA A 30 38.95 43.29 -31.36
CA ALA A 30 38.25 42.04 -31.63
C ALA A 30 36.84 42.02 -31.02
N VAL A 31 36.68 42.59 -29.81
CA VAL A 31 35.38 42.77 -29.15
C VAL A 31 34.51 43.76 -29.93
N ASP A 32 35.05 44.92 -30.28
CA ASP A 32 34.30 46.00 -30.93
C ASP A 32 33.96 45.66 -32.39
N SER A 33 34.85 44.96 -33.11
CA SER A 33 34.62 44.57 -34.52
C SER A 33 33.90 43.23 -34.68
N GLY A 34 33.75 42.47 -33.60
CA GLY A 34 33.16 41.12 -33.63
C GLY A 34 34.01 40.09 -34.38
N ARG A 35 35.28 40.37 -34.68
CA ARG A 35 36.17 39.48 -35.45
C ARG A 35 37.37 39.03 -34.62
N LEU A 36 37.53 37.71 -34.47
CA LEU A 36 38.70 37.10 -33.83
C LEU A 36 39.84 36.97 -34.84
N THR A 37 41.07 37.21 -34.38
CA THR A 37 42.27 36.80 -35.14
C THR A 37 42.49 35.30 -34.93
N ALA A 38 43.13 34.62 -35.89
CA ALA A 38 43.41 33.18 -35.79
C ALA A 38 44.13 32.82 -34.48
N ARG A 39 45.13 33.63 -34.10
CA ARG A 39 45.86 33.45 -32.84
C ARG A 39 44.99 33.59 -31.58
N MET A 40 43.98 34.46 -31.61
CA MET A 40 43.01 34.57 -30.51
C MET A 40 42.03 33.41 -30.48
N ALA A 41 41.62 32.91 -31.64
CA ALA A 41 40.76 31.73 -31.72
C ALA A 41 41.50 30.51 -31.14
N ASP A 42 42.74 30.27 -31.55
CA ASP A 42 43.57 29.16 -31.04
C ASP A 42 43.86 29.26 -29.53
N ALA A 43 44.04 30.49 -29.02
CA ALA A 43 44.26 30.72 -27.59
C ALA A 43 42.98 30.52 -26.77
N LEU A 44 41.83 30.95 -27.30
CA LEU A 44 40.54 30.78 -26.66
C LEU A 44 40.11 29.29 -26.66
N GLU A 45 40.40 28.56 -27.73
CA GLU A 45 40.17 27.12 -27.82
C GLU A 45 41.01 26.34 -26.80
N ARG A 46 42.30 26.68 -26.66
CA ARG A 46 43.17 26.08 -25.64
C ARG A 46 42.69 26.36 -24.22
N HIS A 47 42.29 27.59 -23.94
CA HIS A 47 41.77 27.96 -22.62
C HIS A 47 40.44 27.24 -22.31
N LEU A 48 39.56 27.09 -23.30
CA LEU A 48 38.32 26.34 -23.13
C LEU A 48 38.60 24.86 -22.85
N LEU A 49 39.55 24.24 -23.55
CA LEU A 49 39.94 22.85 -23.30
C LEU A 49 40.55 22.67 -21.90
N GLU A 50 41.34 23.63 -21.41
CA GLU A 50 41.91 23.60 -20.06
C GLU A 50 40.85 23.78 -18.97
N VAL A 51 39.93 24.74 -19.15
CA VAL A 51 38.85 25.00 -18.20
C VAL A 51 37.83 23.86 -18.18
N GLU A 52 37.44 23.34 -19.34
CA GLU A 52 36.53 22.19 -19.42
C GLU A 52 37.18 20.89 -18.92
N GLY A 53 38.46 20.68 -19.21
CA GLY A 53 39.22 19.52 -18.75
C GLY A 53 39.47 19.51 -17.24
N SER A 54 39.65 20.67 -16.61
CA SER A 54 39.92 20.76 -15.17
C SER A 54 38.66 20.77 -14.30
N ALA A 55 37.53 21.30 -14.78
CA ALA A 55 36.35 21.51 -13.95
C ALA A 55 35.28 20.39 -14.05
N LYS A 56 35.16 19.69 -15.19
CA LYS A 56 34.17 18.60 -15.34
C LYS A 56 34.60 17.28 -14.70
N VAL A 57 35.89 16.96 -14.75
CA VAL A 57 36.45 15.70 -14.24
C VAL A 57 36.21 15.46 -12.74
N PRO A 58 36.32 16.45 -11.82
CA PRO A 58 36.06 16.20 -10.40
C PRO A 58 34.57 15.95 -10.13
N VAL A 59 33.67 16.69 -10.78
CA VAL A 59 32.22 16.56 -10.57
C VAL A 59 31.69 15.25 -11.12
N GLU A 60 32.16 14.82 -12.29
CA GLU A 60 31.76 13.53 -12.88
C GLU A 60 32.25 12.35 -12.04
N LYS A 61 33.44 12.43 -11.44
CA LYS A 61 33.96 11.40 -10.53
C LYS A 61 33.16 11.32 -9.23
N GLU A 62 32.80 12.46 -8.63
CA GLU A 62 31.95 12.48 -7.44
C GLU A 62 30.55 11.92 -7.74
N GLN A 63 29.98 12.27 -8.89
CA GLN A 63 28.69 11.72 -9.34
C GLN A 63 28.78 10.21 -9.59
N ALA A 64 29.85 9.73 -10.24
CA ALA A 64 30.08 8.31 -10.46
C ALA A 64 30.22 7.54 -9.13
N GLY A 65 31.00 8.04 -8.18
CA GLY A 65 31.12 7.44 -6.84
C GLY A 65 29.80 7.42 -6.07
N GLY A 66 28.99 8.49 -6.19
CA GLY A 66 27.65 8.55 -5.62
C GLY A 66 26.68 7.55 -6.24
N LEU A 67 26.78 7.30 -7.55
CA LEU A 67 25.99 6.29 -8.24
C LEU A 67 26.43 4.87 -7.85
N GLU A 68 27.73 4.59 -7.77
CA GLU A 68 28.25 3.30 -7.31
C GLU A 68 27.78 2.98 -5.88
N ALA A 69 27.83 3.95 -4.97
CA ALA A 69 27.32 3.79 -3.61
C ALA A 69 25.81 3.46 -3.58
N ARG A 70 25.02 4.12 -4.45
CA ARG A 70 23.58 3.83 -4.59
C ARG A 70 23.32 2.45 -5.16
N VAL A 71 24.11 2.01 -6.14
CA VAL A 71 24.02 0.66 -6.70
C VAL A 71 24.32 -0.37 -5.62
N GLY A 72 25.40 -0.19 -4.85
CA GLY A 72 25.72 -1.09 -3.73
C GLY A 72 24.62 -1.14 -2.66
N GLN A 73 23.99 -0.02 -2.34
CA GLN A 73 22.85 0.02 -1.43
C GLN A 73 21.64 -0.75 -1.98
N LEU A 74 21.30 -0.54 -3.26
CA LEU A 74 20.19 -1.25 -3.90
C LEU A 74 20.43 -2.76 -3.98
N GLU A 75 21.67 -3.18 -4.24
CA GLU A 75 22.04 -4.60 -4.24
C GLU A 75 21.85 -5.24 -2.86
N ALA A 76 22.23 -4.53 -1.79
CA ALA A 76 22.02 -4.98 -0.41
C ALA A 76 20.52 -5.08 -0.07
N GLU A 77 19.71 -4.09 -0.45
CA GLU A 77 18.25 -4.10 -0.26
C GLU A 77 17.59 -5.25 -1.04
N VAL A 78 18.02 -5.51 -2.28
CA VAL A 78 17.53 -6.64 -3.09
C VAL A 78 17.91 -7.98 -2.47
N ALA A 79 19.13 -8.12 -1.95
CA ALA A 79 19.54 -9.33 -1.23
C ALA A 79 18.67 -9.56 0.01
N GLU A 80 18.41 -8.53 0.81
CA GLU A 80 17.53 -8.60 1.97
C GLU A 80 16.10 -9.02 1.58
N LEU A 81 15.53 -8.39 0.54
CA LEU A 81 14.19 -8.75 0.05
C LEU A 81 14.11 -10.20 -0.43
N ARG A 82 15.16 -10.72 -1.10
CA ARG A 82 15.21 -12.14 -1.49
C ARG A 82 15.20 -13.07 -0.29
N THR A 83 15.94 -12.75 0.78
CA THR A 83 15.92 -13.56 2.00
C THR A 83 14.53 -13.57 2.65
N ARG A 84 13.88 -12.41 2.75
CA ARG A 84 12.51 -12.29 3.27
C ARG A 84 11.51 -13.08 2.44
N ALA A 85 11.61 -13.00 1.11
CA ALA A 85 10.77 -13.76 0.20
C ALA A 85 10.94 -15.27 0.40
N GLY A 86 12.19 -15.75 0.55
CA GLY A 86 12.48 -17.15 0.88
C GLY A 86 11.84 -17.59 2.20
N THR A 87 11.94 -16.77 3.25
CA THR A 87 11.30 -17.06 4.55
C THR A 87 9.79 -17.13 4.44
N ILE A 88 9.15 -16.19 3.73
CA ILE A 88 7.71 -16.20 3.50
C ILE A 88 7.30 -17.47 2.74
N GLN A 89 8.05 -17.85 1.70
CA GLN A 89 7.77 -19.05 0.93
C GLN A 89 7.85 -20.32 1.78
N ALA A 90 8.84 -20.40 2.68
CA ALA A 90 8.96 -21.51 3.63
C ALA A 90 7.77 -21.57 4.60
N VAL A 91 7.36 -20.42 5.16
CA VAL A 91 6.19 -20.33 6.05
C VAL A 91 4.91 -20.74 5.32
N VAL A 92 4.70 -20.26 4.09
CA VAL A 92 3.55 -20.64 3.26
C VAL A 92 3.54 -22.15 3.00
N GLY A 93 4.70 -22.75 2.73
CA GLY A 93 4.85 -24.19 2.58
C GLY A 93 4.41 -24.95 3.85
N ALA A 94 4.93 -24.54 5.01
CA ALA A 94 4.58 -25.15 6.30
C ALA A 94 3.09 -25.03 6.64
N VAL A 95 2.47 -23.87 6.39
CA VAL A 95 1.03 -23.67 6.61
C VAL A 95 0.19 -24.57 5.70
N ARG A 96 0.58 -24.73 4.44
CA ARG A 96 -0.12 -25.66 3.52
C ARG A 96 -0.03 -27.09 4.01
N GLU A 97 1.13 -27.51 4.49
CA GLU A 97 1.31 -28.87 5.03
C GLU A 97 0.44 -29.11 6.26
N ASP A 98 0.39 -28.16 7.20
CA ASP A 98 -0.47 -28.27 8.39
C ASP A 98 -1.97 -28.29 8.04
N GLN A 99 -2.38 -27.52 7.02
CA GLN A 99 -3.74 -27.57 6.49
C GLN A 99 -4.08 -28.95 5.92
N VAL A 100 -3.19 -29.55 5.12
CA VAL A 100 -3.37 -30.92 4.59
C VAL A 100 -3.51 -31.92 5.74
N GLN A 101 -2.60 -31.89 6.71
CA GLN A 101 -2.65 -32.78 7.87
C GLN A 101 -3.93 -32.60 8.70
N THR A 102 -4.44 -31.37 8.80
CA THR A 102 -5.68 -31.06 9.50
C THR A 102 -6.88 -31.62 8.76
N LEU A 103 -6.93 -31.46 7.43
CA LEU A 103 -7.99 -32.04 6.59
C LEU A 103 -8.00 -33.57 6.68
N GLU A 104 -6.85 -34.23 6.59
CA GLU A 104 -6.75 -35.69 6.75
C GLU A 104 -7.21 -36.16 8.14
N ARG A 105 -6.97 -35.37 9.19
CA ARG A 105 -7.46 -35.65 10.55
C ARG A 105 -8.99 -35.55 10.61
N TRP A 106 -9.58 -34.56 9.94
CA TRP A 106 -11.03 -34.39 9.85
C TRP A 106 -11.70 -35.50 9.02
N GLU A 107 -11.13 -35.87 7.87
CA GLU A 107 -11.63 -36.98 7.05
C GLU A 107 -11.63 -38.29 7.83
N ARG A 108 -10.54 -38.61 8.54
CA ARG A 108 -10.49 -39.79 9.43
C ARG A 108 -11.53 -39.74 10.53
N ARG A 109 -11.83 -38.56 11.08
CA ARG A 109 -12.87 -38.39 12.11
C ARG A 109 -14.26 -38.58 11.52
N LEU A 110 -14.52 -38.05 10.33
CA LEU A 110 -15.78 -38.22 9.62
C LEU A 110 -16.04 -39.70 9.31
N ALA A 111 -15.05 -40.41 8.74
CA ALA A 111 -15.14 -41.84 8.45
C ALA A 111 -15.48 -42.67 9.70
N ARG A 112 -14.92 -42.33 10.87
CA ARG A 112 -15.27 -42.99 12.15
C ARG A 112 -16.72 -42.74 12.57
N VAL A 113 -17.24 -41.53 12.36
CA VAL A 113 -18.63 -41.19 12.69
C VAL A 113 -19.58 -41.91 11.75
N GLU A 114 -19.27 -41.97 10.46
CA GLU A 114 -20.06 -42.69 9.46
C GLU A 114 -20.08 -44.20 9.73
N ALA A 115 -18.94 -44.80 10.09
CA ALA A 115 -18.87 -46.20 10.49
C ALA A 115 -19.76 -46.51 11.70
N ARG A 116 -19.77 -45.62 12.72
CA ARG A 116 -20.65 -45.76 13.90
C ARG A 116 -22.13 -45.61 13.54
N ARG A 117 -22.47 -44.71 12.61
CA ARG A 117 -23.84 -44.54 12.14
C ARG A 117 -24.33 -45.76 11.36
N GLY A 118 -23.48 -46.33 10.51
CA GLY A 118 -23.76 -47.56 9.76
C GLY A 118 -23.89 -48.79 10.66
N SER A 119 -23.15 -48.88 11.77
CA SER A 119 -23.30 -49.96 12.74
C SER A 119 -24.55 -49.81 13.61
N ALA A 120 -24.90 -48.57 14.02
CA ALA A 120 -26.10 -48.30 14.81
C ALA A 120 -27.39 -48.57 14.01
N SER A 121 -27.40 -48.30 12.69
CA SER A 121 -28.58 -48.59 11.86
C SER A 121 -28.79 -50.09 11.60
N ARG A 122 -27.78 -50.94 11.81
CA ARG A 122 -27.91 -52.41 11.70
C ARG A 122 -28.27 -53.10 13.01
N SER A 123 -28.10 -52.44 14.16
CA SER A 123 -28.43 -52.99 15.50
C SER A 123 -29.70 -52.41 16.13
N ALA A 124 -30.37 -51.46 15.46
CA ALA A 124 -31.61 -50.86 15.96
C ALA A 124 -32.86 -51.57 15.40
N ALA A 125 -33.17 -52.74 15.96
CA ALA A 125 -34.55 -53.11 16.21
C ALA A 125 -34.75 -53.22 17.73
N PRO A 126 -35.21 -52.15 18.40
CA PRO A 126 -35.75 -52.27 19.74
C PRO A 126 -37.23 -51.92 19.76
N SER A 127 -38.00 -52.91 20.23
CA SER A 127 -39.36 -52.82 20.72
C SER A 127 -39.53 -51.62 21.66
N LEU A 128 -40.54 -50.79 21.40
CA LEU A 128 -40.94 -49.69 22.27
C LEU A 128 -41.61 -50.22 23.56
N PRO A 129 -41.21 -49.76 24.76
CA PRO A 129 -42.11 -49.63 25.88
C PRO A 129 -42.63 -48.19 25.95
N SER A 130 -43.95 -48.07 25.83
CA SER A 130 -44.73 -46.87 26.10
C SER A 130 -44.56 -46.47 27.57
N VAL A 131 -43.92 -45.34 27.83
CA VAL A 131 -43.88 -44.71 29.17
C VAL A 131 -44.46 -43.31 29.04
N LYS A 132 -45.67 -43.16 29.59
CA LYS A 132 -46.32 -41.90 29.94
C LYS A 132 -45.65 -41.30 31.18
N GLY A 133 -45.37 -40.01 31.14
CA GLY A 133 -45.33 -39.17 32.34
C GLY A 133 -44.10 -38.27 32.45
N ALA A 134 -44.33 -37.09 33.06
CA ALA A 134 -43.38 -36.07 33.46
C ALA A 134 -43.04 -35.00 32.40
N THR A 135 -44.01 -34.12 32.15
CA THR A 135 -43.77 -32.73 31.74
C THR A 135 -43.45 -31.92 32.99
N ASP A 136 -42.19 -31.56 33.20
CA ASP A 136 -41.80 -30.58 34.21
C ASP A 136 -40.72 -29.65 33.63
N GLY A 137 -41.00 -28.35 33.66
CA GLY A 137 -40.00 -27.29 33.48
C GLY A 137 -39.45 -27.02 32.08
N VAL A 138 -40.28 -26.97 31.03
CA VAL A 138 -39.84 -26.37 29.74
C VAL A 138 -39.78 -24.86 29.91
N ARG A 139 -38.58 -24.36 30.24
CA ARG A 139 -38.21 -22.95 30.15
C ARG A 139 -38.54 -22.48 28.74
N GLU A 140 -39.59 -21.67 28.59
CA GLU A 140 -40.00 -21.07 27.32
C GLU A 140 -38.79 -20.40 26.68
N ARG A 141 -38.21 -21.06 25.67
CA ARG A 141 -37.30 -20.38 24.76
C ARG A 141 -38.16 -19.35 24.05
N PRO A 142 -37.79 -18.06 24.06
CA PRO A 142 -38.53 -17.05 23.32
C PRO A 142 -38.66 -17.52 21.87
N GLN A 143 -39.89 -17.74 21.42
CA GLN A 143 -40.18 -18.02 20.02
C GLN A 143 -39.90 -16.74 19.23
N VAL A 144 -38.63 -16.49 18.95
CA VAL A 144 -38.24 -15.40 18.06
C VAL A 144 -38.69 -15.83 16.67
N LYS A 145 -39.64 -15.09 16.11
CA LYS A 145 -40.11 -15.30 14.74
C LYS A 145 -38.87 -15.23 13.82
N PRO A 146 -38.55 -16.28 13.05
CA PRO A 146 -37.41 -16.24 12.15
C PRO A 146 -37.60 -15.08 11.17
N SER A 147 -36.60 -14.20 11.08
CA SER A 147 -36.64 -13.09 10.14
C SER A 147 -36.80 -13.65 8.73
N ARG A 148 -37.81 -13.17 7.99
CA ARG A 148 -38.12 -13.64 6.64
C ARG A 148 -37.18 -13.03 5.59
N ARG A 149 -35.89 -12.87 5.90
CA ARG A 149 -34.93 -12.34 4.93
C ARG A 149 -34.67 -13.41 3.87
N PRO A 150 -34.85 -13.11 2.57
CA PRO A 150 -34.56 -14.06 1.50
C PRO A 150 -33.06 -14.40 1.45
N TYR A 151 -32.19 -13.50 1.93
CA TYR A 151 -30.74 -13.68 1.94
C TYR A 151 -30.15 -13.28 3.31
N PRO A 152 -29.99 -14.22 4.26
CA PRO A 152 -29.41 -13.93 5.57
C PRO A 152 -27.94 -13.52 5.52
N GLN A 153 -27.23 -13.82 4.43
CA GLN A 153 -25.84 -13.43 4.22
C GLN A 153 -25.67 -11.97 3.79
N LEU A 154 -26.76 -11.29 3.40
CA LEU A 154 -26.71 -9.91 2.94
C LEU A 154 -26.78 -8.95 4.11
N LEU A 155 -25.68 -8.23 4.31
CA LEU A 155 -25.55 -7.25 5.38
C LEU A 155 -26.32 -5.97 5.05
N THR A 156 -27.17 -5.55 5.97
CA THR A 156 -27.94 -4.29 5.89
C THR A 156 -27.16 -3.14 6.49
N VAL A 157 -27.29 -1.96 5.90
CA VAL A 157 -26.62 -0.74 6.42
C VAL A 157 -27.22 -0.33 7.77
N GLU A 158 -28.53 -0.43 7.90
CA GLU A 158 -29.27 -0.14 9.13
C GLU A 158 -29.43 -1.42 9.96
N PRO A 159 -29.35 -1.32 11.30
CA PRO A 159 -29.60 -2.46 12.18
C PRO A 159 -31.10 -2.81 12.17
N GLU A 160 -31.41 -4.07 11.88
CA GLU A 160 -32.74 -4.62 12.09
C GLU A 160 -32.82 -5.49 13.35
N GLU A 161 -34.03 -5.63 13.88
CA GLU A 161 -34.31 -6.45 15.05
C GLU A 161 -34.05 -7.94 14.76
N GLY A 162 -33.33 -8.63 15.65
CA GLY A 162 -33.02 -10.05 15.51
C GLY A 162 -31.79 -10.39 14.65
N GLU A 163 -31.05 -9.39 14.16
CA GLU A 163 -29.78 -9.61 13.45
C GLU A 163 -28.72 -10.35 14.27
N GLU A 164 -28.75 -10.20 15.60
CA GLU A 164 -27.86 -10.90 16.52
C GLU A 164 -27.94 -12.42 16.38
N LEU A 165 -29.15 -12.93 16.11
CA LEU A 165 -29.38 -14.36 15.91
C LEU A 165 -28.92 -14.84 14.52
N ILE A 166 -28.82 -13.94 13.55
CA ILE A 166 -28.44 -14.26 12.17
C ILE A 166 -26.92 -14.25 12.03
N TYR A 167 -26.27 -13.18 12.51
CA TYR A 167 -24.85 -12.95 12.29
C TYR A 167 -23.96 -13.52 13.41
N GLY A 168 -24.53 -13.76 14.60
CA GLY A 168 -23.83 -14.39 15.71
C GLY A 168 -22.49 -13.72 16.02
N GLU A 169 -21.39 -14.45 15.83
CA GLU A 169 -20.02 -13.99 16.12
C GLU A 169 -19.58 -12.79 15.26
N ALA A 170 -20.21 -12.54 14.12
CA ALA A 170 -19.88 -11.40 13.27
C ALA A 170 -20.43 -10.06 13.81
N MET A 171 -21.39 -10.10 14.74
CA MET A 171 -22.08 -8.89 15.23
C MET A 171 -21.15 -7.76 15.68
N PRO A 172 -20.09 -7.99 16.48
CA PRO A 172 -19.19 -6.92 16.91
C PRO A 172 -18.52 -6.20 15.73
N ALA A 173 -18.09 -6.94 14.71
CA ALA A 173 -17.48 -6.36 13.52
C ALA A 173 -18.50 -5.55 12.70
N ILE A 174 -19.75 -6.04 12.61
CA ILE A 174 -20.85 -5.36 11.91
C ILE A 174 -21.23 -4.05 12.61
N THR A 175 -21.37 -4.08 13.94
CA THR A 175 -21.70 -2.88 14.73
C THR A 175 -20.62 -1.82 14.58
N GLU A 176 -19.35 -2.22 14.69
CA GLU A 176 -18.23 -1.30 14.50
C GLU A 176 -18.21 -0.75 13.07
N TRP A 177 -18.41 -1.59 12.05
CA TRP A 177 -18.44 -1.13 10.66
C TRP A 177 -19.53 -0.09 10.41
N ARG A 178 -20.73 -0.26 10.99
CA ARG A 178 -21.83 0.71 10.90
C ARG A 178 -21.49 2.02 11.61
N GLU A 179 -20.83 1.96 12.78
CA GLU A 179 -20.36 3.15 13.50
C GLU A 179 -19.30 3.92 12.71
N VAL A 180 -18.28 3.22 12.22
CA VAL A 180 -17.20 3.79 11.40
C VAL A 180 -17.78 4.42 10.13
N ARG A 181 -18.75 3.77 9.49
CA ARG A 181 -19.43 4.30 8.30
C ARG A 181 -20.23 5.58 8.59
N ARG A 182 -20.94 5.65 9.73
CA ARG A 182 -21.62 6.88 10.17
C ARG A 182 -20.62 7.99 10.48
N ALA A 183 -19.53 7.67 11.17
CA ALA A 183 -18.47 8.62 11.48
C ALA A 183 -17.81 9.17 10.21
N PHE A 184 -17.57 8.33 9.20
CA PHE A 184 -16.99 8.75 7.92
C PHE A 184 -17.78 9.87 7.24
N ALA A 185 -19.11 9.81 7.27
CA ALA A 185 -19.98 10.83 6.70
C ALA A 185 -19.88 12.18 7.44
N ALA A 186 -19.60 12.17 8.74
CA ALA A 186 -19.51 13.37 9.57
C ALA A 186 -18.14 14.07 9.50
N MET A 187 -17.09 13.42 8.97
CA MET A 187 -15.74 13.95 9.02
C MET A 187 -15.49 15.10 8.03
N ARG A 188 -14.75 16.12 8.50
CA ARG A 188 -14.31 17.26 7.68
C ARG A 188 -12.84 17.16 7.26
N SER A 189 -11.98 16.62 8.11
CA SER A 189 -10.54 16.47 7.84
C SER A 189 -10.27 15.36 6.82
N ARG A 190 -9.40 15.64 5.84
CA ARG A 190 -8.98 14.64 4.84
C ARG A 190 -8.20 13.49 5.48
N LEU A 191 -7.34 13.78 6.46
CA LEU A 191 -6.53 12.75 7.12
C LEU A 191 -7.41 11.81 7.95
N ASP A 192 -8.34 12.38 8.71
CA ASP A 192 -9.27 11.60 9.54
C ASP A 192 -10.16 10.74 8.66
N LYS A 193 -10.61 11.27 7.50
CA LYS A 193 -11.32 10.48 6.48
C LYS A 193 -10.51 9.29 5.99
N LEU A 194 -9.20 9.46 5.73
CA LEU A 194 -8.35 8.35 5.30
C LEU A 194 -8.18 7.30 6.39
N ASP A 195 -8.01 7.71 7.65
CA ASP A 195 -7.88 6.78 8.78
C ASP A 195 -9.18 6.01 9.03
N VAL A 196 -10.34 6.67 8.99
CA VAL A 196 -11.64 6.01 9.10
C VAL A 196 -11.94 5.13 7.90
N ARG A 197 -11.61 5.57 6.68
CA ARG A 197 -11.77 4.74 5.48
C ARG A 197 -10.91 3.49 5.55
N LYS A 198 -9.67 3.60 6.05
CA LYS A 198 -8.80 2.46 6.29
C LYS A 198 -9.45 1.48 7.27
N ARG A 199 -9.91 1.95 8.44
CA ARG A 199 -10.58 1.09 9.43
C ARG A 199 -11.84 0.43 8.86
N MET A 200 -12.63 1.18 8.08
CA MET A 200 -13.81 0.64 7.41
C MET A 200 -13.43 -0.51 6.47
N VAL A 201 -12.41 -0.35 5.63
CA VAL A 201 -11.96 -1.40 4.71
C VAL A 201 -11.41 -2.63 5.45
N GLU A 202 -10.72 -2.45 6.58
CA GLU A 202 -10.27 -3.57 7.43
C GLU A 202 -11.46 -4.39 7.95
N LEU A 203 -12.51 -3.72 8.43
CA LEU A 203 -13.74 -4.37 8.89
C LEU A 203 -14.48 -5.04 7.75
N GLU A 204 -14.54 -4.42 6.57
CA GLU A 204 -15.12 -5.03 5.37
C GLU A 204 -14.38 -6.33 5.01
N ILE A 205 -13.05 -6.35 5.07
CA ILE A 205 -12.26 -7.57 4.83
C ILE A 205 -12.61 -8.65 5.86
N ALA A 206 -12.66 -8.32 7.15
CA ALA A 206 -13.00 -9.28 8.21
C ALA A 206 -14.42 -9.86 8.03
N ILE A 207 -15.40 -9.00 7.77
CA ILE A 207 -16.80 -9.39 7.52
C ILE A 207 -16.91 -10.35 6.33
N ILE A 208 -16.17 -10.09 5.25
CA ILE A 208 -16.24 -10.91 4.04
C ILE A 208 -15.43 -12.20 4.17
N ALA A 209 -14.19 -12.10 4.65
CA ALA A 209 -13.24 -13.22 4.66
C ALA A 209 -13.50 -14.19 5.82
N ASP A 210 -13.81 -13.68 7.01
CA ASP A 210 -13.92 -14.48 8.23
C ASP A 210 -15.37 -14.95 8.46
N HIS A 211 -16.35 -14.13 8.06
CA HIS A 211 -17.78 -14.40 8.31
C HIS A 211 -18.59 -14.70 7.04
N GLU A 212 -17.96 -14.70 5.87
CA GLU A 212 -18.60 -15.03 4.59
C GLU A 212 -19.81 -14.15 4.22
N LEU A 213 -19.93 -12.96 4.84
CA LEU A 213 -21.05 -12.06 4.63
C LEU A 213 -20.85 -11.18 3.39
N THR A 214 -21.96 -10.82 2.75
CA THR A 214 -22.00 -10.00 1.55
C THR A 214 -22.34 -8.57 1.91
N LEU A 215 -21.52 -7.61 1.46
CA LEU A 215 -21.68 -6.20 1.78
C LEU A 215 -22.54 -5.44 0.74
N PRO A 216 -23.33 -4.44 1.17
CA PRO A 216 -24.03 -3.56 0.24
C PRO A 216 -23.02 -2.67 -0.51
N PRO A 217 -23.20 -2.39 -1.81
CA PRO A 217 -24.46 -2.47 -2.57
C PRO A 217 -24.69 -3.78 -3.36
N ALA A 218 -24.05 -4.89 -2.99
CA ALA A 218 -24.25 -6.15 -3.73
C ALA A 218 -25.72 -6.59 -3.74
N VAL A 219 -26.18 -7.08 -4.89
CA VAL A 219 -27.58 -7.46 -5.15
C VAL A 219 -27.86 -8.93 -4.81
N TYR A 220 -26.81 -9.75 -4.69
CA TYR A 220 -26.90 -11.20 -4.48
C TYR A 220 -25.75 -11.70 -3.60
N PRO A 221 -25.92 -12.79 -2.83
CA PRO A 221 -24.82 -13.44 -2.14
C PRO A 221 -23.70 -13.84 -3.11
N TRP A 222 -22.47 -13.47 -2.77
CA TRP A 222 -21.31 -13.80 -3.59
C TRP A 222 -21.01 -15.30 -3.59
N ASP A 223 -20.61 -15.81 -4.74
CA ASP A 223 -19.98 -17.11 -4.80
C ASP A 223 -18.54 -17.06 -4.22
N ARG A 224 -17.84 -18.20 -4.18
CA ARG A 224 -16.47 -18.27 -3.63
C ARG A 224 -15.43 -17.52 -4.49
N ALA A 225 -15.66 -17.35 -5.78
CA ALA A 225 -14.76 -16.60 -6.65
C ALA A 225 -14.97 -15.09 -6.45
N ASP A 226 -16.21 -14.63 -6.53
CA ASP A 226 -16.63 -13.25 -6.29
C ASP A 226 -16.14 -12.75 -4.93
N ARG A 227 -16.27 -13.59 -3.90
CA ARG A 227 -15.80 -13.25 -2.54
C ARG A 227 -14.29 -13.07 -2.48
N ARG A 228 -13.52 -13.96 -3.13
CA ARG A 228 -12.05 -13.85 -3.17
C ARG A 228 -11.63 -12.59 -3.92
N ASP A 229 -12.28 -12.29 -5.03
CA ASP A 229 -12.01 -11.12 -5.84
C ASP A 229 -12.37 -9.83 -5.10
N GLU A 230 -13.46 -9.80 -4.34
CA GLU A 230 -13.80 -8.67 -3.49
C GLU A 230 -12.77 -8.49 -2.36
N VAL A 231 -12.41 -9.54 -1.63
CA VAL A 231 -11.37 -9.48 -0.59
C VAL A 231 -10.06 -8.96 -1.17
N TRP A 232 -9.67 -9.43 -2.35
CA TRP A 232 -8.47 -8.97 -3.04
C TRP A 232 -8.55 -7.48 -3.40
N ARG A 233 -9.66 -7.02 -3.99
CA ARG A 233 -9.89 -5.59 -4.30
C ARG A 233 -9.85 -4.71 -3.05
N ARG A 234 -10.41 -5.18 -1.93
CA ARG A 234 -10.40 -4.45 -0.65
C ARG A 234 -9.01 -4.39 -0.04
N ARG A 235 -8.21 -5.47 -0.14
CA ARG A 235 -6.79 -5.46 0.27
C ARG A 235 -5.97 -4.47 -0.54
N GLN A 236 -6.16 -4.43 -1.87
CA GLN A 236 -5.50 -3.44 -2.72
C GLN A 236 -5.91 -2.02 -2.32
N SER A 237 -7.21 -1.78 -2.10
CA SER A 237 -7.72 -0.48 -1.62
C SER A 237 -7.08 -0.07 -0.28
N LEU A 238 -6.82 -1.02 0.62
CA LEU A 238 -6.14 -0.76 1.88
C LEU A 238 -4.69 -0.28 1.68
N GLU A 239 -3.97 -0.89 0.74
CA GLU A 239 -2.61 -0.48 0.38
C GLU A 239 -2.60 0.92 -0.23
N ASP A 240 -3.51 1.20 -1.16
CA ASP A 240 -3.67 2.52 -1.77
C ASP A 240 -3.95 3.59 -0.71
N LEU A 241 -4.84 3.31 0.26
CA LEU A 241 -5.14 4.21 1.38
C LEU A 241 -3.91 4.48 2.26
N ARG A 242 -3.03 3.49 2.48
CA ARG A 242 -1.78 3.69 3.22
C ARG A 242 -0.84 4.62 2.47
N VAL A 243 -0.71 4.43 1.15
CA VAL A 243 0.11 5.30 0.30
C VAL A 243 -0.46 6.73 0.28
N GLU A 244 -1.77 6.89 0.11
CA GLU A 244 -2.42 8.20 0.12
C GLU A 244 -2.26 8.93 1.45
N ARG A 245 -2.39 8.20 2.57
CA ARG A 245 -2.17 8.75 3.91
C ARG A 245 -0.74 9.27 4.06
N ASN A 246 0.24 8.47 3.67
CA ASN A 246 1.65 8.86 3.76
C ASN A 246 1.95 10.08 2.89
N ARG A 247 1.38 10.13 1.67
CA ARG A 247 1.46 11.32 0.79
C ARG A 247 0.83 12.54 1.44
N ALA A 248 -0.35 12.40 2.04
CA ALA A 248 -1.05 13.51 2.70
C ALA A 248 -0.27 14.05 3.91
N LEU A 249 0.38 13.18 4.69
CA LEU A 249 1.26 13.57 5.79
C LEU A 249 2.50 14.30 5.29
N LEU A 250 3.15 13.80 4.24
CA LEU A 250 4.29 14.45 3.61
C LEU A 250 3.94 15.86 3.11
N TRP A 251 2.81 16.01 2.40
CA TRP A 251 2.33 17.31 1.96
C TRP A 251 2.01 18.27 3.11
N ARG A 252 1.44 17.77 4.21
CA ARG A 252 1.19 18.57 5.42
C ARG A 252 2.51 19.05 6.04
N TRP A 253 3.54 18.23 6.04
CA TRP A 253 4.87 18.59 6.52
C TRP A 253 5.55 19.63 5.62
N VAL A 254 5.52 19.42 4.30
CA VAL A 254 6.04 20.39 3.30
C VAL A 254 5.35 21.74 3.45
N ARG A 255 4.02 21.77 3.58
CA ARG A 255 3.27 23.01 3.83
C ARG A 255 3.71 23.71 5.11
N ARG A 256 3.91 22.96 6.20
CA ARG A 256 4.40 23.52 7.48
C ARG A 256 5.78 24.15 7.33
N LEU A 257 6.70 23.50 6.63
CA LEU A 257 8.03 24.08 6.35
C LEU A 257 7.94 25.36 5.53
N LEU A 258 7.13 25.38 4.47
CA LEU A 258 6.93 26.57 3.64
C LEU A 258 6.33 27.73 4.45
N THR A 259 5.37 27.45 5.35
CA THR A 259 4.78 28.49 6.20
C THR A 259 5.72 29.00 7.29
N LEU A 260 6.61 28.15 7.82
CA LEU A 260 7.60 28.55 8.83
C LEU A 260 8.77 29.33 8.22
N GLY A 261 9.19 28.96 7.01
CA GLY A 261 10.20 29.73 6.27
C GLY A 261 9.75 31.13 5.86
N LEU A 262 8.44 31.37 5.79
CA LEU A 262 7.86 32.68 5.51
C LEU A 262 7.90 33.66 6.70
N TRP A 263 8.13 33.17 7.92
CA TRP A 263 8.23 34.00 9.14
C TRP A 263 9.67 34.42 9.49
N TRP A 264 10.67 33.95 8.72
CA TRP A 264 12.09 34.25 8.92
C TRP A 264 12.63 35.33 7.97
N ARG A 265 11.74 36.09 7.32
CA ARG A 265 12.05 37.26 6.49
C ARG A 265 11.26 38.46 6.99
#